data_AF-A0A432F2V0-F1
#
_entry.id   AF-A0A432F2V0-F1
#
_cell.length_a   1.000
_cell.length_b   1.000
_cell.length_c   1.000
_cell.angle_alpha   90.00
_cell.angle_beta   90.00
_cell.angle_gamma   90.00
#
_symmetry.space_group_name_H-M   'P 1'
#
loop_
_entity.id
_entity.type
_entity.pdbx_description
1 polymer ?
#
loop_
_entity_poly.entity_id
_entity_poly.type
_entity_poly.pdbx_seq_one_letter_code
_entity_poly.pdbx_strand_id
1 'polypeptide(L)'
;MSELCLWFQDHCRVDVPIILYIGWCSARGVHVDHQLLTQVEQTVDVWQRDVVAPLRGLRRELKRDSKGIAQETVSAFREELKSLELEAEHLELNALATLSSDETVAAVPVSDQKRLIESGLGQYLGRLKCDINAQTKEKITGFVACLSAEKTASG
;
A
#
# COMPACT_ATOMS: atom_id res chain seq x y z
N MET A 1 6.66 9.26 3.47
CA MET A 1 5.76 8.20 2.96
C MET A 1 6.49 6.93 2.55
N SER A 2 7.38 6.98 1.56
CA SER A 2 8.05 5.78 0.98
C SER A 2 8.63 4.79 2.01
N GLU A 3 9.39 5.26 3.00
CA GLU A 3 9.98 4.40 4.05
C GLU A 3 8.95 3.66 4.90
N LEU A 4 7.78 4.26 5.14
CA LEU A 4 6.71 3.63 5.92
C LEU A 4 6.03 2.53 5.10
N CYS A 5 5.77 2.77 3.81
CA CYS A 5 5.23 1.76 2.91
C CYS A 5 6.17 0.55 2.82
N LEU A 6 7.48 0.80 2.67
CA LEU A 6 8.49 -0.27 2.69
C LEU A 6 8.48 -1.04 4.01
N TRP A 7 8.41 -0.34 5.15
CA TRP A 7 8.34 -1.01 6.44
C TRP A 7 7.12 -1.94 6.54
N PHE A 8 5.93 -1.47 6.16
CA PHE A 8 4.71 -2.28 6.18
C PHE A 8 4.78 -3.46 5.20
N GLN A 9 5.31 -3.25 4.00
CA GLN A 9 5.50 -4.31 3.02
C GLN A 9 6.44 -5.40 3.53
N ASP A 10 7.53 -5.02 4.19
CA ASP A 10 8.53 -5.98 4.66
C ASP A 10 8.10 -6.70 5.95
N HIS A 11 7.42 -6.01 6.88
CA HIS A 11 7.07 -6.56 8.20
C HIS A 11 5.66 -7.15 8.27
N CYS A 12 4.69 -6.54 7.58
CA CYS A 12 3.29 -6.97 7.58
C CYS A 12 2.85 -7.61 6.25
N ARG A 13 3.74 -7.72 5.24
CA ARG A 13 3.40 -8.20 3.89
C ARG A 13 2.27 -7.42 3.24
N VAL A 14 2.16 -6.14 3.62
CA VAL A 14 1.16 -5.23 3.09
C VAL A 14 1.33 -5.07 1.59
N ASP A 15 0.20 -5.10 0.90
CA ASP A 15 0.10 -4.53 -0.43
C ASP A 15 0.06 -2.99 -0.37
N VAL A 16 1.09 -2.34 -0.91
CA VAL A 16 1.28 -0.89 -0.83
C VAL A 16 0.13 -0.12 -1.51
N PRO A 17 -0.27 -0.44 -2.75
CA PRO A 17 -1.50 0.06 -3.36
C PRO A 17 -2.72 0.08 -2.42
N ILE A 18 -2.98 -0.98 -1.68
CA ILE A 18 -4.15 -1.06 -0.77
C ILE A 18 -4.06 -0.04 0.37
N ILE A 19 -2.92 0.10 1.06
CA ILE A 19 -2.81 1.08 2.17
C ILE A 19 -2.86 2.53 1.68
N LEU A 20 -2.36 2.80 0.46
CA LEU A 20 -2.48 4.12 -0.17
C LEU A 20 -3.94 4.41 -0.51
N TYR A 21 -4.68 3.44 -1.05
CA TYR A 21 -6.11 3.56 -1.33
C TYR A 21 -6.94 3.77 -0.05
N ILE A 22 -6.66 3.03 1.03
CA ILE A 22 -7.29 3.22 2.35
C ILE A 22 -7.07 4.65 2.85
N GLY A 23 -5.83 5.11 2.76
CA GLY A 23 -5.44 6.47 3.12
C GLY A 23 -6.21 7.52 2.33
N TRP A 24 -6.31 7.34 1.02
CA TRP A 24 -7.02 8.25 0.12
C TRP A 24 -8.53 8.28 0.38
N CYS A 25 -9.18 7.13 0.55
CA CYS A 25 -10.60 7.04 0.92
C CYS A 25 -10.87 7.78 2.24
N SER A 26 -10.08 7.46 3.26
CA SER A 26 -10.25 8.00 4.61
C SER A 26 -9.96 9.51 4.67
N ALA A 27 -8.99 10.00 3.88
CA ALA A 27 -8.71 11.44 3.75
C ALA A 27 -9.87 12.23 3.09
N ARG A 28 -10.73 11.54 2.34
CA ARG A 28 -11.98 12.08 1.81
C ARG A 28 -13.16 11.90 2.76
N GLY A 29 -12.99 11.21 3.88
CA GLY A 29 -14.08 10.92 4.83
C GLY A 29 -14.87 9.66 4.49
N VAL A 30 -14.39 8.84 3.56
CA VAL A 30 -14.98 7.53 3.25
C VAL A 30 -14.51 6.53 4.30
N HIS A 31 -15.45 5.82 4.91
CA HIS A 31 -15.14 4.76 5.87
C HIS A 31 -14.83 3.47 5.13
N VAL A 32 -13.59 2.97 5.27
CA VAL A 32 -13.21 1.65 4.76
C VAL A 32 -13.69 0.58 5.74
N ASP A 33 -14.87 0.03 5.48
CA ASP A 33 -15.42 -1.08 6.23
C ASP A 33 -14.98 -2.45 5.67
N HIS A 34 -15.46 -3.52 6.30
CA HIS A 34 -15.16 -4.88 5.86
C HIS A 34 -15.65 -5.18 4.44
N GLN A 35 -16.77 -4.60 4.00
CA GLN A 35 -17.31 -4.87 2.68
C GLN A 35 -16.44 -4.22 1.61
N LEU A 36 -16.11 -2.93 1.76
CA LEU A 36 -15.23 -2.23 0.84
C LEU A 36 -13.84 -2.89 0.80
N LEU A 37 -13.28 -3.25 1.95
CA LEU A 37 -11.98 -3.91 1.99
C LEU A 37 -11.97 -5.25 1.27
N THR A 38 -13.07 -6.01 1.32
CA THR A 38 -13.20 -7.24 0.51
C THR A 38 -13.26 -6.95 -0.99
N GLN A 39 -13.96 -5.90 -1.41
CA GLN A 39 -14.01 -5.50 -2.82
C GLN A 39 -12.64 -5.05 -3.32
N VAL A 40 -11.91 -4.28 -2.51
CA VAL A 40 -10.53 -3.85 -2.79
C VAL A 40 -9.63 -5.07 -3.00
N GLU A 41 -9.59 -5.99 -2.04
CA GLU A 41 -8.78 -7.21 -2.15
C GLU A 41 -9.14 -8.03 -3.40
N GLN A 42 -10.44 -8.23 -3.67
CA GLN A 42 -10.90 -8.97 -4.85
C GLN A 42 -10.52 -8.30 -6.17
N THR A 43 -10.53 -6.97 -6.21
CA THR A 43 -10.21 -6.20 -7.43
C THR A 43 -8.76 -6.41 -7.86
N VAL A 44 -7.87 -6.59 -6.89
CA VAL A 44 -6.42 -6.61 -7.15
C VAL A 44 -5.77 -7.96 -6.94
N ASP A 45 -6.39 -8.92 -6.23
CA ASP A 45 -5.78 -10.22 -5.86
C ASP A 45 -5.12 -10.93 -7.03
N VAL A 46 -5.80 -11.01 -8.18
CA VAL A 46 -5.25 -11.69 -9.37
C VAL A 46 -4.03 -10.95 -9.92
N TRP A 47 -4.09 -9.62 -10.02
CA TRP A 47 -2.98 -8.80 -10.52
C TRP A 47 -1.78 -8.84 -9.57
N GLN A 48 -2.06 -8.71 -8.28
CA GLN A 48 -1.08 -8.80 -7.21
C GLN A 48 -0.34 -10.13 -7.26
N ARG A 49 -1.08 -11.25 -7.33
CA ARG A 49 -0.54 -12.61 -7.33
C ARG A 49 0.25 -12.93 -8.60
N ASP A 50 -0.24 -12.51 -9.76
CA ASP A 50 0.29 -12.96 -11.05
C ASP A 50 1.30 -11.99 -11.66
N VAL A 51 1.37 -10.74 -11.19
CA VAL A 51 2.25 -9.70 -11.74
C VAL A 51 3.16 -9.10 -10.67
N VAL A 52 2.60 -8.47 -9.64
CA VAL A 52 3.40 -7.71 -8.66
C VAL A 52 4.25 -8.64 -7.79
N ALA A 53 3.66 -9.69 -7.22
CA ALA A 53 4.37 -10.63 -6.35
C ALA A 53 5.50 -11.38 -7.08
N PRO A 54 5.35 -11.85 -8.32
CA PRO A 54 6.44 -12.44 -9.10
C PRO A 54 7.58 -11.46 -9.39
N LEU A 55 7.28 -10.22 -9.80
CA LEU A 55 8.30 -9.18 -10.04
C LEU A 55 9.11 -8.90 -8.77
N ARG A 56 8.41 -8.69 -7.65
CA ARG A 56 9.02 -8.46 -6.34
C ARG A 56 9.85 -9.66 -5.87
N GLY A 57 9.32 -10.86 -6.08
CA GLY A 57 10.00 -12.13 -5.77
C GLY A 57 11.32 -12.24 -6.51
N LEU A 58 11.31 -12.04 -7.83
CA LEU A 58 12.50 -12.11 -8.68
C LEU A 58 13.54 -11.04 -8.30
N ARG A 59 13.10 -9.79 -8.09
CA ARG A 59 14.00 -8.70 -7.67
C ARG A 59 14.68 -8.99 -6.33
N ARG A 60 13.96 -9.59 -5.37
CA ARG A 60 14.48 -9.99 -4.06
C ARG A 60 15.41 -11.20 -4.17
N GLU A 61 15.08 -12.19 -5.00
CA GLU A 61 15.92 -13.36 -5.23
C GLU A 61 17.27 -12.96 -5.84
N LEU A 62 17.25 -12.14 -6.89
CA LEU A 62 18.46 -11.65 -7.56
C LEU A 62 19.34 -10.76 -6.67
N LYS A 63 18.77 -10.16 -5.61
CA LYS A 63 19.57 -9.45 -4.59
C LYS A 63 20.41 -10.41 -3.75
N ARG A 64 19.89 -11.62 -3.51
CA ARG A 64 20.52 -12.65 -2.67
C ARG A 64 21.47 -13.52 -3.47
N ASP A 65 21.12 -13.86 -4.71
CA ASP A 65 21.86 -14.78 -5.56
C ASP A 65 21.86 -14.26 -7.00
N SER A 66 23.05 -13.95 -7.52
CA SER A 66 23.23 -13.50 -8.91
C SER A 66 23.17 -14.63 -9.93
N LYS A 67 22.96 -15.87 -9.49
CA LYS A 67 22.85 -17.07 -10.33
C LYS A 67 24.08 -17.26 -11.22
N GLY A 68 25.26 -16.88 -10.72
CA GLY A 68 26.54 -16.97 -11.42
C GLY A 68 26.84 -15.82 -12.39
N ILE A 69 25.96 -14.82 -12.52
CA ILE A 69 26.21 -13.61 -13.32
C ILE A 69 26.95 -12.56 -12.47
N ALA A 70 27.74 -11.69 -13.11
CA ALA A 70 28.41 -10.58 -12.45
C ALA A 70 27.43 -9.68 -11.68
N GLN A 71 27.82 -9.27 -10.47
CA GLN A 71 26.94 -8.54 -9.55
C GLN A 71 26.51 -7.19 -10.11
N GLU A 72 27.38 -6.49 -10.83
CA GLU A 72 27.09 -5.20 -11.44
C GLU A 72 25.99 -5.33 -12.51
N THR A 73 26.07 -6.37 -13.34
CA THR A 73 25.06 -6.66 -14.38
C THR A 73 23.72 -7.05 -13.76
N VAL A 74 23.73 -7.89 -12.73
CA VAL A 74 22.50 -8.26 -12.01
C VAL A 74 21.90 -7.05 -11.29
N SER A 75 22.73 -6.16 -10.75
CA SER A 75 22.26 -4.93 -10.10
C SER A 75 21.53 -4.02 -11.08
N ALA A 76 22.03 -3.84 -12.30
CA ALA A 76 21.36 -3.05 -13.34
C ALA A 76 19.99 -3.65 -13.71
N PHE A 77 19.94 -4.96 -13.99
CA PHE A 77 18.69 -5.66 -14.31
C PHE A 77 17.67 -5.61 -13.16
N ARG A 78 18.13 -5.65 -11.91
CA ARG A 78 17.25 -5.50 -10.74
C ARG A 78 16.60 -4.12 -10.65
N GLU A 79 17.26 -3.05 -11.10
CA GLU A 79 16.64 -1.71 -11.14
C GLU A 79 15.59 -1.61 -12.26
N GLU A 80 15.77 -2.34 -13.37
CA GLU A 80 14.72 -2.49 -14.39
C GLU A 80 13.51 -3.24 -13.83
N LEU A 81 13.73 -4.38 -13.15
CA LEU A 81 12.65 -5.11 -12.46
C LEU A 81 11.94 -4.27 -11.41
N LYS A 82 12.67 -3.42 -10.68
CA LYS A 82 12.10 -2.48 -9.71
C LYS A 82 11.19 -1.46 -10.39
N SER A 83 11.60 -0.94 -11.54
CA SER A 83 10.79 0.00 -12.31
C SER A 83 9.49 -0.66 -12.79
N LEU A 84 9.56 -1.91 -13.27
CA LEU A 84 8.38 -2.70 -13.66
C LEU A 84 7.47 -3.04 -12.48
N GLU A 85 8.04 -3.36 -11.31
CA GLU A 85 7.26 -3.58 -10.08
C GLU A 85 6.47 -2.32 -9.69
N LEU A 86 7.13 -1.16 -9.70
CA LEU A 86 6.48 0.12 -9.37
C LEU A 86 5.39 0.50 -10.40
N GLU A 87 5.63 0.24 -11.67
CA GLU A 87 4.61 0.45 -12.72
C GLU A 87 3.41 -0.48 -12.51
N ALA A 88 3.63 -1.76 -12.18
CA ALA A 88 2.57 -2.70 -11.88
C ALA A 88 1.77 -2.30 -10.63
N GLU A 89 2.41 -1.81 -9.58
CA GLU A 89 1.75 -1.25 -8.40
C GLU A 89 0.94 0.01 -8.73
N HIS A 90 1.43 0.87 -9.62
CA HIS A 90 0.67 2.05 -10.08
C HIS A 90 -0.58 1.65 -10.87
N LEU A 91 -0.52 0.64 -11.72
CA LEU A 91 -1.68 0.11 -12.43
C LEU A 91 -2.71 -0.48 -11.45
N GLU A 92 -2.25 -1.18 -10.41
CA GLU A 92 -3.07 -1.69 -9.33
C GLU A 92 -3.79 -0.56 -8.57
N LEU A 93 -3.05 0.47 -8.18
CA LEU A 93 -3.61 1.64 -7.50
C LEU A 93 -4.63 2.39 -8.38
N ASN A 94 -4.38 2.50 -9.68
CA ASN A 94 -5.33 3.10 -10.63
C ASN A 94 -6.62 2.27 -10.74
N ALA A 95 -6.52 0.93 -10.76
CA ALA A 95 -7.68 0.06 -10.75
C ALA A 95 -8.52 0.26 -9.47
N LEU A 96 -7.88 0.33 -8.30
CA LEU A 96 -8.56 0.65 -7.05
C LEU A 96 -9.23 2.02 -7.06
N ALA A 97 -8.57 3.04 -7.62
CA ALA A 97 -9.14 4.39 -7.71
C ALA A 97 -10.47 4.42 -8.49
N THR A 98 -10.68 3.49 -9.44
CA THR A 98 -11.96 3.40 -10.17
C THR A 98 -13.14 2.96 -9.30
N LEU A 99 -12.91 2.20 -8.21
CA LEU A 99 -13.95 1.72 -7.29
C LEU A 99 -14.66 2.87 -6.55
N SER A 100 -13.97 3.99 -6.36
CA SER A 100 -14.46 5.14 -5.60
C SER A 100 -14.85 6.34 -6.46
N SER A 101 -15.00 6.13 -7.77
CA SER A 101 -15.49 7.15 -8.71
C SER A 101 -16.97 7.48 -8.48
N ASP A 102 -17.74 6.55 -7.89
CA ASP A 102 -19.20 6.61 -7.79
C ASP A 102 -19.75 7.12 -6.43
N GLU A 103 -18.89 7.36 -5.44
CA GLU A 103 -19.36 7.73 -4.10
C GLU A 103 -19.40 9.25 -3.90
N THR A 104 -20.62 9.80 -3.76
CA THR A 104 -20.85 11.14 -3.21
C THR A 104 -20.29 11.22 -1.79
N VAL A 105 -19.17 11.92 -1.66
CA VAL A 105 -18.44 12.10 -0.41
C VAL A 105 -19.24 13.00 0.54
N ALA A 106 -19.77 12.42 1.63
CA ALA A 106 -20.21 13.22 2.77
C ALA A 106 -18.96 13.79 3.48
N ALA A 107 -18.92 15.10 3.67
CA ALA A 107 -17.80 15.78 4.32
C ALA A 107 -17.71 15.40 5.80
N VAL A 108 -16.86 14.42 6.12
CA VAL A 108 -16.53 14.07 7.51
C VAL A 108 -15.52 15.10 8.07
N PRO A 109 -15.68 15.59 9.31
CA PRO A 109 -14.71 16.48 9.96
C PRO A 109 -13.28 15.94 9.92
N VAL A 110 -12.29 16.82 9.76
CA VAL A 110 -10.86 16.45 9.65
C VAL A 110 -10.38 15.65 10.88
N SER A 111 -10.93 15.90 12.07
CA SER A 111 -10.64 15.14 13.30
C SER A 111 -11.02 13.66 13.21
N ASP A 112 -12.01 13.33 12.37
CA ASP A 112 -12.47 11.97 12.19
C ASP A 112 -11.72 11.27 11.04
N GLN A 113 -11.12 12.00 10.09
CA GLN A 113 -10.30 11.43 9.02
C GLN A 113 -9.12 10.61 9.55
N LYS A 114 -8.43 11.12 10.59
CA LYS A 114 -7.36 10.38 11.27
C LYS A 114 -7.86 9.04 11.82
N ARG A 115 -9.02 9.04 12.48
CA ARG A 115 -9.63 7.81 13.03
C ARG A 115 -10.04 6.84 11.93
N LEU A 116 -10.53 7.35 10.79
CA LEU A 116 -10.88 6.53 9.63
C LEU A 116 -9.63 5.85 9.04
N ILE A 117 -8.51 6.59 8.89
CA ILE A 117 -7.25 6.00 8.41
C ILE A 117 -6.76 4.92 9.39
N GLU A 118 -6.73 5.21 10.70
CA GLU A 118 -6.31 4.26 11.73
C GLU A 118 -7.18 3.01 11.74
N SER A 119 -8.51 3.17 11.64
CA SER A 119 -9.48 2.07 11.58
C SER A 119 -9.29 1.22 10.34
N GLY A 120 -9.21 1.84 9.16
CA GLY A 120 -9.04 1.12 7.88
C GLY A 120 -7.74 0.34 7.82
N LEU A 121 -6.62 0.95 8.24
CA LEU A 121 -5.33 0.27 8.35
C LEU A 121 -5.38 -0.87 9.37
N GLY A 122 -6.00 -0.64 10.53
CA GLY A 122 -6.16 -1.68 11.55
C GLY A 122 -6.95 -2.89 11.05
N GLN A 123 -8.05 -2.66 10.32
CA GLN A 123 -8.85 -3.72 9.69
C GLN A 123 -8.02 -4.53 8.67
N TYR A 124 -7.30 -3.84 7.79
CA TYR A 124 -6.49 -4.50 6.77
C TYR A 124 -5.32 -5.29 7.37
N LEU A 125 -4.57 -4.69 8.30
CA LEU A 125 -3.49 -5.39 9.01
C LEU A 125 -4.01 -6.60 9.80
N GLY A 126 -5.23 -6.53 10.32
CA GLY A 126 -5.92 -7.66 10.94
C GLY A 126 -6.18 -8.82 9.97
N ARG A 127 -6.56 -8.55 8.72
CA ARG A 127 -6.73 -9.59 7.67
C ARG A 127 -5.40 -10.26 7.31
N LEU A 128 -4.32 -9.48 7.27
CA LEU A 128 -2.96 -9.97 7.07
C LEU A 128 -2.40 -10.71 8.29
N LYS A 129 -3.14 -10.72 9.42
CA LYS A 129 -2.69 -11.26 10.70
C LYS A 129 -1.37 -10.62 11.17
N CYS A 130 -1.13 -9.35 10.84
CA CYS A 130 0.04 -8.64 11.33
C CYS A 130 -0.14 -8.34 12.83
N ASP A 131 0.93 -8.53 13.62
CA ASP A 131 0.92 -8.24 15.05
C ASP A 131 0.85 -6.72 15.30
N ILE A 132 -0.20 -6.27 15.98
CA ILE A 132 -0.44 -4.86 16.29
C ILE A 132 0.20 -4.51 17.64
N ASN A 133 1.53 -4.60 17.68
CA ASN A 133 2.35 -4.21 18.83
C ASN A 133 2.67 -2.70 18.82
N ALA A 134 3.48 -2.25 19.78
CA ALA A 134 3.86 -0.83 19.92
C ALA A 134 4.53 -0.26 18.66
N GLN A 135 5.39 -1.04 18.00
CA GLN A 135 6.09 -0.62 16.79
C GLN A 135 5.11 -0.45 15.62
N THR A 136 4.20 -1.41 15.42
CA THR A 136 3.17 -1.31 14.38
C THR A 136 2.28 -0.08 14.59
N LYS A 137 1.88 0.20 15.83
CA LYS A 137 1.09 1.40 16.18
C LYS A 137 1.84 2.70 15.91
N GLU A 138 3.14 2.75 16.20
CA GLU A 138 4.00 3.90 15.86
C GLU A 138 4.02 4.13 14.34
N LYS A 139 4.16 3.06 13.55
CA LYS A 139 4.19 3.15 12.08
C LYS A 139 2.84 3.56 11.49
N ILE A 140 1.73 3.08 12.05
CA ILE A 140 0.38 3.55 11.68
C ILE A 140 0.27 5.05 11.96
N THR A 141 0.69 5.50 13.14
CA THR A 141 0.64 6.93 13.52
C THR A 141 1.48 7.79 12.57
N GLY A 142 2.68 7.35 12.23
CA GLY A 142 3.55 8.02 11.27
C GLY A 142 2.94 8.10 9.87
N PHE A 143 2.29 7.03 9.41
CA PHE A 143 1.63 6.99 8.11
C PHE A 143 0.46 7.97 8.03
N VAL A 144 -0.37 8.01 9.06
CA VAL A 144 -1.47 8.97 9.20
C VAL A 144 -0.97 10.41 9.18
N ALA A 145 0.14 10.69 9.88
CA ALA A 145 0.75 12.01 9.90
C ALA A 145 1.26 12.44 8.51
N CYS A 146 1.91 11.53 7.76
CA CYS A 146 2.35 11.82 6.39
C CYS A 146 1.17 12.15 5.46
N LEU A 147 0.10 11.36 5.47
CA LEU A 147 -1.09 11.61 4.64
C LEU A 147 -1.76 12.94 4.95
N SER A 148 -1.77 13.34 6.22
CA SER A 148 -2.37 14.61 6.65
C SER A 148 -1.56 15.83 6.20
N ALA A 149 -0.23 15.73 6.16
CA ALA A 149 0.66 16.81 5.74
C ALA A 149 0.65 17.04 4.21
N GLU A 150 0.45 15.99 3.41
CA GLU A 150 0.38 16.08 1.95
C GLU A 150 -0.90 16.82 1.47
N LYS A 151 -2.00 16.72 2.24
CA LYS A 151 -3.25 17.46 1.98
C LYS A 151 -3.09 18.96 2.20
N THR A 152 -2.28 19.40 3.17
CA THR A 152 -2.02 20.82 3.42
C THR A 152 -1.10 21.47 2.38
N ALA A 153 -0.33 20.67 1.62
CA ALA A 153 0.58 21.18 0.58
C ALA A 153 -0.07 21.29 -0.81
N SER A 154 -1.22 20.65 -1.01
CA SER A 154 -1.95 20.62 -2.30
C SER A 154 -3.25 21.45 -2.29
N GLY A 155 -3.42 22.32 -1.28
CA GLY A 155 -4.60 23.16 -1.06
C GLY A 155 -4.32 24.64 -1.24
#